data_AF-A0A932L7F2-F1
#
_entry.id   AF-A0A932L7F2-F1
#
_cell.length_a   1.000
_cell.length_b   1.000
_cell.length_c   1.000
_cell.angle_alpha   90.00
_cell.angle_beta   90.00
_cell.angle_gamma   90.00
#
_symmetry.space_group_name_H-M   'P 1'
#
loop_
_entity.id
_entity.type
_entity.pdbx_description
1 polymer ?
#
loop_
_entity_poly.entity_id
_entity_poly.type
_entity_poly.pdbx_seq_one_letter_code
_entity_poly.pdbx_strand_id
1 'polypeptide(L)'
;MYNTVFDDVIFEQLVRDCTPQETAMALHERDITHVYVSWEEINRYRKPGSYGFSEFVSPAVFRGLVTAGVLRPPTPLGLAISLLGQEGKEEVPAQELYQVNPVAPR
;
A
#
# COMPACT_ATOMS: atom_id res chain seq x y z
N MET A 1 9.71 -2.20 -2.15
CA MET A 1 9.66 -1.08 -3.11
C MET A 1 9.83 0.22 -2.35
N TYR A 2 10.64 1.15 -2.86
CA TYR A 2 10.86 2.47 -2.27
C TYR A 2 10.54 3.51 -3.33
N ASN A 3 9.60 4.42 -3.03
CA ASN A 3 9.29 5.54 -3.90
C ASN A 3 9.83 6.82 -3.26
N THR A 4 10.60 7.61 -4.01
CA THR A 4 10.89 9.00 -3.64
C THR A 4 9.82 9.91 -4.22
N VAL A 5 9.69 11.12 -3.67
CA VAL A 5 8.74 12.15 -4.18
C VAL A 5 9.12 12.72 -5.56
N PHE A 6 10.24 12.27 -6.14
CA PHE A 6 10.75 12.73 -7.44
C PHE A 6 10.61 11.68 -8.55
N ASP A 7 10.22 10.45 -8.20
CA ASP A 7 9.96 9.38 -9.16
C ASP A 7 8.45 9.27 -9.40
N ASP A 8 8.06 8.79 -10.58
CA ASP A 8 6.69 8.34 -10.79
C ASP A 8 6.33 7.29 -9.73
N VAL A 9 5.07 7.30 -9.29
CA VAL A 9 4.62 6.37 -8.25
C VAL A 9 4.61 4.95 -8.83
N ILE A 10 5.71 4.21 -8.64
CA ILE A 10 5.90 2.84 -9.18
C ILE A 10 4.71 1.95 -8.83
N PHE A 11 4.17 2.05 -7.60
CA PHE A 11 2.96 1.34 -7.21
C PHE A 11 1.78 1.60 -8.15
N GLU A 12 1.53 2.86 -8.48
CA GLU A 12 0.45 3.24 -9.37
C GLU A 12 0.69 2.70 -10.77
N GLN A 13 1.90 2.78 -11.30
CA GLN A 13 2.21 2.25 -12.62
C GLN A 13 2.00 0.73 -12.74
N LEU A 14 2.20 -0.01 -11.64
CA LEU A 14 2.05 -1.47 -11.62
C LEU A 14 0.61 -1.94 -11.39
N VAL A 15 -0.26 -1.05 -10.88
CA VAL A 15 -1.59 -1.42 -10.39
C VAL A 15 -2.70 -0.69 -11.15
N ARG A 16 -2.47 0.56 -11.56
CA ARG A 16 -3.45 1.35 -12.30
C ARG A 16 -3.68 0.71 -13.67
N ASP A 17 -4.96 0.52 -14.00
CA ASP A 17 -5.44 -0.06 -15.25
C ASP A 17 -4.98 -1.51 -15.51
N CYS A 18 -4.30 -2.15 -14.54
CA CYS A 18 -3.97 -3.56 -14.56
C CYS A 18 -5.05 -4.38 -13.87
N THR A 19 -5.34 -5.55 -14.41
CA THR A 19 -6.09 -6.58 -13.69
C THR A 19 -5.30 -7.09 -12.47
N PRO A 20 -5.96 -7.72 -11.48
CA PRO A 20 -5.26 -8.31 -10.35
C PRO A 20 -4.19 -9.34 -10.78
N GLN A 21 -4.45 -10.11 -11.84
CA GLN A 21 -3.50 -11.09 -12.38
C GLN A 21 -2.27 -10.41 -12.97
N GLU A 22 -2.46 -9.36 -13.79
CA GLU A 22 -1.36 -8.57 -14.37
C GLU A 22 -0.55 -7.89 -13.28
N THR A 23 -1.22 -7.35 -12.25
CA THR A 23 -0.56 -6.75 -11.08
C THR A 23 0.32 -7.79 -10.37
N ALA A 24 -0.22 -8.99 -10.10
CA ALA A 24 0.53 -10.06 -9.43
C ALA A 24 1.74 -10.52 -10.25
N MET A 25 1.57 -10.66 -11.57
CA MET A 25 2.67 -10.97 -12.49
C MET A 25 3.74 -9.87 -12.48
N ALA A 26 3.34 -8.60 -12.59
CA ALA A 26 4.24 -7.46 -12.64
C ALA A 26 5.07 -7.31 -11.35
N LEU A 27 4.48 -7.62 -10.19
CA LEU A 27 5.18 -7.68 -8.90
C LEU A 27 6.17 -8.84 -8.86
N HIS A 28 5.76 -10.02 -9.31
CA HIS A 28 6.59 -11.22 -9.33
C HIS A 28 7.79 -11.10 -10.30
N GLU A 29 7.58 -10.58 -11.51
CA GLU A 29 8.64 -10.36 -12.51
C GLU A 29 9.73 -9.39 -12.03
N ARG A 30 9.44 -8.59 -11.01
CA ARG A 30 10.36 -7.64 -10.38
C ARG A 30 10.93 -8.12 -9.05
N ASP A 31 10.72 -9.40 -8.72
CA ASP A 31 11.11 -10.01 -7.44
C ASP A 31 10.57 -9.24 -6.21
N ILE A 32 9.42 -8.58 -6.36
CA ILE A 32 8.79 -7.84 -5.27
C ILE A 32 8.00 -8.82 -4.41
N THR A 33 8.54 -9.11 -3.23
CA THR A 33 7.92 -10.02 -2.25
C THR A 33 7.05 -9.31 -1.23
N HIS A 34 7.33 -8.02 -0.98
CA HIS A 34 6.65 -7.22 0.03
C HIS A 34 6.41 -5.78 -0.44
N VAL A 35 5.27 -5.23 -0.05
CA VAL A 35 4.90 -3.83 -0.23
C VAL A 35 4.73 -3.19 1.15
N TYR A 36 5.60 -2.23 1.46
CA TYR A 36 5.53 -1.44 2.69
C TYR A 36 4.84 -0.11 2.40
N VAL A 37 3.95 0.31 3.29
CA VAL A 37 3.18 1.55 3.17
C VAL A 37 3.24 2.32 4.48
N SER A 38 3.59 3.59 4.42
CA SER A 38 3.46 4.53 5.55
C SER A 38 2.34 5.52 5.25
N TRP A 39 1.20 5.33 5.90
CA TRP A 39 0.04 6.20 5.71
C TRP A 39 0.26 7.59 6.30
N GLU A 40 1.01 7.67 7.41
CA GLU A 40 1.42 8.95 7.99
C GLU A 40 2.22 9.81 7.00
N GLU A 41 3.24 9.24 6.37
CA GLU A 41 4.07 9.95 5.38
C GLU A 41 3.24 10.36 4.16
N ILE A 42 2.40 9.46 3.63
CA ILE A 42 1.51 9.77 2.51
C ILE A 42 0.59 10.96 2.86
N ASN A 43 -0.03 10.93 4.04
CA ASN A 43 -0.91 12.01 4.49
C ASN A 43 -0.14 13.31 4.72
N ARG A 44 1.11 13.24 5.18
CA ARG A 44 1.99 14.40 5.32
C ARG A 44 2.29 15.05 3.97
N TYR A 45 2.60 14.25 2.94
CA TYR A 45 2.88 14.75 1.59
C TYR A 45 1.65 15.29 0.85
N ARG A 46 0.44 14.84 1.21
CA ARG A 46 -0.82 15.38 0.64
C ARG A 46 -1.28 16.70 1.24
N LYS A 47 -0.66 17.18 2.33
CA LYS A 47 -1.03 18.47 2.93
C LYS A 47 -0.76 19.62 1.95
N PRO A 48 -1.61 20.66 1.92
CA PRO A 48 -1.36 21.86 1.12
C PRO A 48 0.03 22.44 1.42
N GLY A 49 0.77 22.82 0.37
CA GLY A 49 2.13 23.36 0.50
C GLY A 49 3.23 22.29 0.63
N SER A 50 2.90 21.00 0.53
CA SER A 50 3.86 19.91 0.35
C SER A 50 4.01 19.54 -1.13
N TYR A 51 4.89 18.57 -1.42
CA TYR A 51 5.19 18.10 -2.78
C TYR A 51 4.03 17.37 -3.45
N GLY A 52 3.00 16.99 -2.70
CA GLY A 52 1.91 16.14 -3.18
C GLY A 52 2.30 14.67 -3.17
N PHE A 53 1.29 13.81 -3.21
CA PHE A 53 1.45 12.37 -3.40
C PHE A 53 0.21 11.84 -4.09
N SER A 54 0.37 10.85 -4.96
CA SER A 54 -0.74 10.33 -5.76
C SER A 54 -1.96 9.96 -4.91
N GLU A 55 -3.15 10.43 -5.28
CA GLU A 55 -4.43 10.07 -4.64
C GLU A 55 -4.80 8.59 -4.85
N PHE A 56 -4.26 7.96 -5.90
CA PHE A 56 -4.52 6.55 -6.19
C PHE A 56 -4.03 5.63 -5.08
N VAL A 57 -2.90 5.96 -4.44
CA VAL A 57 -2.35 5.19 -3.32
C VAL A 57 -3.24 5.38 -2.09
N SER A 58 -4.28 4.59 -1.99
CA SER A 58 -5.30 4.70 -0.95
C SER A 58 -5.54 3.34 -0.28
N PRO A 59 -5.99 3.31 0.98
CA PRO A 59 -6.31 2.05 1.65
C PRO A 59 -7.31 1.18 0.87
N ALA A 60 -8.21 1.80 0.10
CA ALA A 60 -9.18 1.09 -0.72
C ALA A 60 -8.53 0.23 -1.82
N VAL A 61 -7.46 0.73 -2.47
CA VAL A 61 -6.73 -0.04 -3.48
C VAL A 61 -6.06 -1.26 -2.87
N PHE A 62 -5.42 -1.09 -1.71
CA PHE A 62 -4.77 -2.21 -1.01
C PHE A 62 -5.80 -3.25 -0.54
N ARG A 63 -6.94 -2.83 -0.01
CA ARG A 63 -8.04 -3.75 0.30
C ARG A 63 -8.50 -4.52 -0.94
N GLY A 64 -8.64 -3.84 -2.08
CA GLY A 64 -8.98 -4.49 -3.35
C GLY A 64 -7.97 -5.57 -3.75
N LEU A 65 -6.67 -5.29 -3.63
CA LEU A 65 -5.60 -6.26 -3.93
C LEU A 65 -5.57 -7.44 -2.95
N VAL A 66 -5.92 -7.22 -1.67
CA VAL A 66 -6.09 -8.28 -0.68
C VAL A 66 -7.29 -9.16 -1.04
N THR A 67 -8.44 -8.55 -1.34
CA THR A 67 -9.65 -9.27 -1.76
C THR A 67 -9.42 -10.08 -3.03
N ALA A 68 -8.64 -9.56 -3.98
CA ALA A 68 -8.31 -10.24 -5.22
C ALA A 68 -7.21 -11.31 -5.06
N GLY A 69 -6.66 -11.51 -3.86
CA GLY A 69 -5.63 -12.51 -3.58
C GLY A 69 -4.24 -12.17 -4.11
N VAL A 70 -4.00 -10.92 -4.55
CA VAL A 70 -2.67 -10.45 -4.98
C VAL A 70 -1.77 -10.21 -3.77
N LEU A 71 -2.33 -9.62 -2.72
CA LEU A 71 -1.66 -9.35 -1.46
C LEU A 71 -2.28 -10.19 -0.34
N ARG A 72 -1.49 -10.53 0.67
CA ARG A 72 -1.99 -11.02 1.95
C ARG A 72 -2.50 -9.86 2.80
N PRO A 73 -3.40 -10.11 3.78
CA PRO A 73 -3.74 -9.13 4.79
C PRO A 73 -2.47 -8.50 5.40
N PRO A 74 -2.45 -7.17 5.63
CA PRO A 74 -1.24 -6.50 6.07
C PRO A 74 -0.85 -6.93 7.48
N THR A 75 0.46 -6.99 7.72
CA THR A 75 1.01 -6.96 9.07
C THR A 75 1.16 -5.49 9.47
N PRO A 76 0.44 -4.99 10.50
CA PRO A 76 0.62 -3.63 10.98
C PRO A 76 2.01 -3.47 11.58
N LEU A 77 2.67 -2.36 11.26
CA LEU A 77 3.98 -1.98 11.80
C LEU A 77 3.84 -0.70 12.62
N GLY A 78 4.39 -0.72 13.84
CA GLY A 78 4.28 0.35 14.82
C GLY A 78 3.30 0.03 15.94
N LEU A 79 3.67 0.39 17.17
CA LEU A 79 2.78 0.34 18.33
C LEU A 79 1.69 1.41 18.14
N ALA A 80 0.43 0.98 18.01
CA ALA A 80 -0.66 1.80 18.46
C ALA A 80 -0.49 1.96 19.97
N ILE A 81 0.18 3.01 20.42
CA ILE A 81 0.03 3.48 21.78
C ILE A 81 -1.37 4.10 21.81
N SER A 82 -2.40 3.26 21.95
CA SER A 82 -3.75 3.70 22.27
C SER A 82 -3.75 4.24 23.70
N LEU A 83 -3.16 5.43 23.89
CA LEU A 83 -3.40 6.24 25.07
C LEU A 83 -4.80 6.84 24.93
N LEU A 84 -5.74 6.18 25.59
CA LEU A 84 -7.00 6.75 26.10
C LEU A 84 -7.95 7.34 25.06
N GLY A 85 -8.87 6.48 24.61
CA GLY A 85 -10.29 6.83 24.49
C GLY A 85 -10.70 7.75 23.35
N GLN A 86 -11.08 7.18 22.21
CA GLN A 86 -12.14 7.72 21.34
C GLN A 86 -12.82 6.52 20.65
N GLU A 87 -14.02 6.16 21.09
CA GLU A 87 -14.85 5.14 20.42
C GLU A 87 -15.21 5.63 19.00
N GLY A 88 -15.01 4.77 18.00
CA GLY A 88 -15.62 4.93 16.67
C GLY A 88 -14.72 5.43 15.52
N LYS A 89 -13.40 5.53 15.68
CA LYS A 89 -12.49 5.72 14.54
C LYS A 89 -11.82 4.39 14.20
N GLU A 90 -11.96 3.95 12.95
CA GLU A 90 -11.17 2.85 12.40
C GLU A 90 -9.69 3.25 12.53
N GLU A 91 -8.99 2.67 13.50
CA GLU A 91 -7.56 2.85 13.68
C GLU A 91 -6.85 2.17 12.50
N VAL A 92 -6.58 2.97 11.45
CA VAL A 92 -5.67 2.52 10.40
C VAL A 92 -4.26 2.54 10.99
N PRO A 93 -3.52 1.43 10.96
CA PRO A 93 -2.14 1.39 11.44
C PRO A 93 -1.33 2.49 10.75
N ALA A 94 -0.40 3.14 11.47
CA ALA A 94 0.42 4.20 10.87
C ALA A 94 1.27 3.67 9.69
N GLN A 95 1.65 2.39 9.77
CA GLN A 95 2.44 1.69 8.77
C GLN A 95 1.92 0.27 8.59
N GLU A 96 1.98 -0.24 7.36
CA GLU A 96 1.51 -1.57 7.00
C GLU A 96 2.53 -2.27 6.09
N LEU A 97 2.71 -3.57 6.32
CA LEU A 97 3.52 -4.44 5.47
C LEU A 97 2.63 -5.51 4.83
N TYR A 98 2.51 -5.44 3.53
CA TYR A 98 1.81 -6.42 2.71
C TYR A 98 2.80 -7.41 2.13
N GLN A 99 2.44 -8.70 2.15
CA GLN A 99 3.18 -9.75 1.45
C GLN A 99 2.49 -10.05 0.12
N VAL A 100 3.26 -10.18 -0.96
CA VAL A 100 2.74 -10.58 -2.27
C VAL A 100 2.49 -12.08 -2.28
N ASN A 101 1.31 -12.50 -2.71
CA ASN A 101 1.03 -13.93 -2.85
C ASN A 101 1.80 -14.50 -4.05
N PRO A 102 2.25 -15.77 -3.96
CA PRO A 102 2.90 -16.41 -5.09
C PRO A 102 1.93 -16.52 -6.27
N VAL A 103 2.43 -16.23 -7.47
CA VAL A 103 1.68 -16.45 -8.71
C VAL A 103 1.75 -17.94 -9.00
N ALA A 104 0.60 -18.58 -9.25
CA ALA A 104 0.60 -19.98 -9.68
C ALA A 104 1.41 -20.12 -10.98
N PRO A 105 2.34 -21.10 -11.09
CA PRO A 105 3.01 -21.36 -12.35
C PRO A 105 1.95 -21.74 -13.40
N ARG A 106 2.09 -21.19 -14.60
CA ARG A 106 1.26 -21.56 -15.76
C ARG A 106 1.45 -23.01 -16.15
#